data_AF-A0A938AQ51-F1
#
_entry.id   AF-A0A938AQ51-F1
#
_cell.length_a   1.000
_cell.length_b   1.000
_cell.length_c   1.000
_cell.angle_alpha   90.00
_cell.angle_beta   90.00
_cell.angle_gamma   90.00
#
_symmetry.space_group_name_H-M   'P 1'
#
loop_
_entity.id
_entity.type
_entity.pdbx_description
1 polymer ?
#
loop_
_entity_poly.entity_id
_entity_poly.type
_entity_poly.pdbx_seq_one_letter_code
_entity_poly.pdbx_strand_id
1 'polypeptide(L)' 'MAPILPLTAGVNDAGHLTIGGCDATELARQFGTPLYVLDEATIRAQA' A
#
# COMPACT_ATOMS: atom_id res chain seq x y z
N MET A 1 -19.47 3.97 5.57
CA MET A 1 -18.14 4.10 6.21
C MET A 1 -17.10 3.88 5.14
N ALA A 2 -16.23 4.86 4.85
CA ALA A 2 -15.15 4.65 3.89
C ALA A 2 -14.04 3.80 4.54
N PRO A 3 -13.37 2.90 3.80
CA PRO A 3 -12.21 2.17 4.32
C PRO A 3 -11.09 3.15 4.70
N ILE A 4 -10.35 2.84 5.77
CA ILE A 4 -9.21 3.65 6.24
C ILE A 4 -7.96 3.41 5.37
N LEU A 5 -7.83 2.21 4.79
CA LEU A 5 -6.70 1.83 3.95
C LEU A 5 -7.00 2.06 2.45
N PRO A 6 -5.95 2.14 1.61
CA PRO A 6 -6.10 2.20 0.15
C PRO A 6 -6.94 1.05 -0.41
N LEU A 7 -7.59 1.28 -1.55
CA LEU A 7 -8.48 0.32 -2.22
C LEU A 7 -7.82 -1.02 -2.52
N THR A 8 -6.53 -1.02 -2.85
CA THR A 8 -5.76 -2.23 -3.18
C THR A 8 -5.01 -2.82 -1.99
N ALA A 9 -5.25 -2.31 -0.77
CA ALA A 9 -4.56 -2.79 0.42
C ALA A 9 -4.93 -4.25 0.73
N GLY A 10 -3.93 -5.06 1.05
CA GLY A 10 -4.10 -6.47 1.37
C GLY A 10 -3.04 -6.97 2.35
N VAL A 11 -3.05 -8.28 2.57
CA VAL A 11 -2.04 -8.99 3.36
C VAL A 11 -1.55 -10.17 2.52
N ASN A 12 -0.23 -10.30 2.36
CA ASN A 12 0.36 -11.44 1.64
C ASN A 12 0.55 -12.67 2.55
N ASP A 13 1.06 -13.78 1.99
CA ASP A 13 1.27 -15.04 2.72
C ASP A 13 2.28 -14.93 3.88
N ALA A 14 3.13 -13.91 3.87
CA ALA A 14 4.07 -13.61 4.96
C ALA A 14 3.44 -12.76 6.08
N GLY A 15 2.18 -12.34 5.94
CA GLY A 15 1.49 -11.47 6.89
C GLY A 15 1.86 -9.99 6.76
N HIS A 16 2.53 -9.58 5.67
CA HIS A 16 2.90 -8.19 5.44
C HIS A 16 1.78 -7.42 4.74
N LEU A 17 1.67 -6.13 5.03
CA LEU A 17 0.79 -5.21 4.31
C LEU A 17 1.24 -5.12 2.84
N THR A 18 0.30 -5.30 1.92
CA THR A 18 0.49 -5.02 0.50
C THR A 18 -0.31 -3.80 0.08
N ILE A 19 0.25 -2.97 -0.82
CA ILE A 19 -0.41 -1.81 -1.43
C ILE A 19 -0.11 -1.84 -2.92
N GLY A 20 -1.12 -1.83 -3.79
CA GLY A 20 -0.94 -1.93 -5.24
C GLY A 20 -0.26 -3.23 -5.68
N GLY A 21 -0.33 -4.29 -4.87
CA GLY A 21 0.40 -5.55 -5.08
C GLY A 21 1.84 -5.56 -4.59
N CYS A 22 2.37 -4.45 -4.07
CA CYS A 22 3.73 -4.35 -3.53
C CYS A 22 3.76 -4.62 -2.02
N ASP A 23 4.76 -5.37 -1.53
CA ASP A 23 5.00 -5.59 -0.10
C ASP A 23 5.60 -4.34 0.57
N ALA A 24 4.91 -3.79 1.58
CA ALA A 24 5.33 -2.57 2.26
C ALA A 24 6.68 -2.71 3.00
N THR A 25 7.00 -3.91 3.50
CA THR A 25 8.29 -4.19 4.15
C THR A 25 9.43 -4.13 3.15
N GLU A 26 9.21 -4.65 1.94
CA GLU A 26 10.22 -4.62 0.88
C GLU A 26 10.44 -3.21 0.35
N LEU A 27 9.36 -2.44 0.17
CA LEU A 27 9.45 -1.02 -0.17
C LEU A 27 10.26 -0.23 0.87
N ALA A 28 10.04 -0.47 2.16
CA ALA A 28 10.81 0.17 3.24
C ALA A 28 12.30 -0.20 3.21
N ARG A 29 12.65 -1.45 2.88
CA ARG A 29 14.06 -1.86 2.70
C ARG A 29 14.70 -1.18 1.50
N GLN A 30 13.97 -1.09 0.39
CA GLN A 30 14.49 -0.56 -0.87
C GLN A 30 14.67 0.96 -0.83
N PHE A 31 13.71 1.69 -0.25
CA PHE A 31 13.66 3.16 -0.33
C PHE A 31 13.95 3.87 1.00
N GLY A 32 14.07 3.12 2.10
CA GLY A 32 14.25 3.65 3.45
C GLY A 32 12.96 4.20 4.07
N THR A 33 13.08 4.74 5.28
CA THR A 33 11.95 5.31 6.03
C THR A 33 12.28 6.71 6.56
N PRO A 34 11.32 7.65 6.63
CA PRO A 34 9.90 7.49 6.31
C PRO A 34 9.64 7.39 4.80
N LEU A 35 8.67 6.56 4.41
CA LEU A 35 8.26 6.34 3.01
C LEU A 35 6.76 6.60 2.86
N TYR A 36 6.40 7.45 1.89
CA TYR A 36 5.02 7.64 1.46
C TYR A 36 4.74 6.75 0.25
N VAL A 37 3.69 5.94 0.34
CA VAL A 37 3.22 5.07 -0.74
C VAL A 37 1.82 5.52 -1.14
N LEU A 38 1.63 5.77 -2.42
CA LEU A 38 0.35 6.17 -3.00
C LEU A 38 -0.19 5.04 -3.86
N ASP A 39 -1.43 4.63 -3.61
CA ASP A 39 -2.14 3.65 -4.44
C ASP A 39 -2.83 4.36 -5.62
N GLU A 40 -2.41 4.03 -6.84
CA GLU A 40 -2.95 4.64 -8.06
C GLU A 40 -4.46 4.42 -8.20
N ALA A 41 -4.95 3.22 -7.88
CA ALA A 41 -6.37 2.91 -7.99
C ALA A 41 -7.20 3.77 -7.03
N THR A 42 -6.71 3.95 -5.80
CA THR A 42 -7.32 4.88 -4.83
C THR A 42 -7.35 6.30 -5.35
N ILE A 43 -6.24 6.81 -5.90
CA ILE A 43 -6.16 8.18 -6.42
C ILE A 43 -7.15 8.37 -7.57
N ARG A 44 -7.20 7.44 -8.53
CA ARG A 44 -8.10 7.54 -9.68
C ARG A 44 -9.58 7.47 -9.31
N ALA A 45 -9.94 6.73 -8.25
CA ALA A 45 -11.32 6.62 -7.78
C ALA A 45 -11.79 7.88 -7.00
N GLN A 46 -10.85 8.73 -6.57
CA GLN A 46 -11.12 9.98 -5.83
C GLN A 46 -10.98 11.25 -6.69
N ALA A 47 -10.54 11.10 -7.95
CA ALA A 47 -10.47 12.15 -8.95
C ALA A 47 -11.83 12.35 -9.64
#